data_AF-A0A3N5GY82-F1
#
_entry.id   AF-A0A3N5GY82-F1
#
_cell.length_a   1.000
_cell.length_b   1.000
_cell.length_c   1.000
_cell.angle_alpha   90.00
_cell.angle_beta   90.00
_cell.angle_gamma   90.00
#
_symmetry.space_group_name_H-M   'P 1'
#
loop_
_entity.id
_entity.type
_entity.pdbx_description
1 polymer ?
#
loop_
_entity_poly.entity_id
_entity_poly.type
_entity_poly.pdbx_seq_one_letter_code
_entity_poly.pdbx_strand_id
1 'polypeptide(L)'
;MLRHALDRLLGWQLRHPLRVLGVIAALTAVSIVLATRLRVETGFESLLPESRPSVVELRRVSARTSSQSTIFVVLEGQDPAGIRRASDALVPALRALGPPWVGSVENGVHD
;
A
#
# COMPACT_ATOMS: atom_id res chain seq x y z
N MET A 1 -12.06 38.12 26.41
CA MET A 1 -13.04 37.11 25.94
C MET A 1 -12.51 35.67 26.00
N LEU A 2 -11.32 35.38 25.46
CA LEU A 2 -10.74 34.02 25.42
C LEU A 2 -10.59 33.33 26.80
N ARG A 3 -10.16 34.08 27.82
CA ARG A 3 -9.98 33.56 29.20
C ARG A 3 -11.28 33.09 29.85
N HIS A 4 -12.37 33.85 29.68
CA HIS A 4 -13.67 33.47 30.24
C HIS A 4 -14.27 32.25 29.56
N ALA A 5 -13.97 32.03 28.27
CA ALA A 5 -14.40 30.82 27.56
C ALA A 5 -13.65 29.58 28.06
N LEU A 6 -12.35 29.71 28.33
CA LEU A 6 -11.51 28.66 28.92
C LEU A 6 -11.96 28.27 30.34
N ASP A 7 -12.21 29.25 31.20
CA ASP A 7 -12.67 28.99 32.58
C ASP A 7 -14.04 28.31 32.61
N ARG A 8 -14.92 28.68 31.66
CA ARG A 8 -16.25 28.09 31.51
C ARG A 8 -16.18 26.66 30.96
N LEU A 9 -15.24 26.38 30.05
CA LEU A 9 -14.93 25.02 29.59
C LEU A 9 -14.35 24.17 30.73
N LEU A 10 -13.39 24.69 31.50
CA LEU A 10 -12.79 23.98 32.64
C LEU A 10 -13.84 23.67 33.71
N GLY A 11 -14.68 24.65 34.07
CA GLY A 11 -15.76 24.45 35.02
C GLY A 11 -16.79 23.41 34.57
N TRP A 12 -17.03 23.30 33.26
CA TRP A 12 -17.89 22.26 32.68
C TRP A 12 -17.20 20.89 32.66
N GLN A 13 -15.90 20.85 32.37
CA GLN A 13 -15.06 19.64 32.43
C GLN A 13 -15.00 19.04 33.84
N LEU A 14 -14.84 19.89 34.86
CA LEU A 14 -14.77 19.48 36.26
C LEU A 14 -16.14 19.02 36.81
N ARG A 15 -17.24 19.58 36.31
CA ARG A 15 -18.61 19.21 36.73
C ARG A 15 -19.12 17.92 36.10
N HIS A 16 -18.66 17.56 34.90
CA HIS A 16 -19.12 16.35 34.20
C HIS A 16 -17.96 15.54 33.58
N PRO A 17 -17.02 15.03 34.41
CA PRO A 17 -15.82 14.35 33.94
C PRO A 17 -16.15 13.12 33.07
N LEU A 18 -17.17 12.34 33.46
CA LEU A 18 -17.59 11.15 32.71
C LEU A 18 -18.13 11.48 31.31
N ARG A 19 -18.81 12.61 31.12
CA ARG A 19 -19.34 13.01 29.81
C ARG A 19 -18.22 13.45 28.89
N VAL A 20 -17.24 14.19 29.41
CA VAL A 20 -16.07 14.61 28.63
C VAL A 20 -15.23 13.41 28.24
N LEU A 21 -15.00 12.48 29.18
CA LEU A 21 -14.30 11.23 28.90
C LEU A 21 -15.03 10.43 27.82
N GLY A 22 -16.36 10.34 27.89
CA GLY A 22 -17.18 9.68 26.87
C GLY A 22 -17.09 10.33 25.50
N VAL A 23 -17.10 11.66 25.41
CA VAL A 23 -16.93 12.40 24.15
C VAL A 23 -15.56 12.16 23.54
N ILE A 24 -14.49 12.24 24.35
CA ILE A 24 -13.13 11.96 23.89
C ILE A 24 -13.01 10.51 23.44
N ALA A 25 -13.51 9.55 24.23
CA ALA A 25 -13.48 8.14 23.88
C ALA A 25 -14.24 7.84 22.58
N ALA A 26 -15.40 8.46 22.37
CA ALA A 26 -16.15 8.35 21.12
C ALA A 26 -15.35 8.93 19.94
N LEU A 27 -14.73 10.10 20.11
CA LEU A 27 -13.88 10.71 19.09
C LEU A 27 -12.70 9.80 18.73
N THR A 28 -12.03 9.25 19.73
CA THR A 28 -10.92 8.30 19.56
C THR A 28 -11.37 7.04 18.84
N ALA A 29 -12.51 6.47 19.23
CA ALA A 29 -13.06 5.28 18.57
C ALA A 29 -13.36 5.54 17.08
N VAL A 30 -13.94 6.70 16.76
CA VAL A 30 -14.17 7.13 15.37
C VAL A 30 -12.84 7.27 14.62
N SER A 31 -11.83 7.92 15.22
CA SER A 31 -10.50 8.04 14.61
C SER A 31 -9.84 6.68 14.36
N ILE A 32 -9.97 5.72 15.27
CA ILE A 32 -9.47 4.34 15.08
C ILE A 32 -10.18 3.67 13.91
N VAL A 33 -11.51 3.77 13.82
CA VAL A 33 -12.28 3.20 12.71
C VAL A 33 -11.92 3.85 11.38
N LEU A 34 -11.63 5.14 11.35
CA LEU A 34 -11.12 5.80 10.14
C LEU A 34 -9.70 5.37 9.82
N ALA A 35 -8.84 5.19 10.83
CA ALA A 35 -7.46 4.74 10.67
C ALA A 35 -7.38 3.31 10.10
N THR A 36 -8.30 2.42 10.45
CA THR A 36 -8.36 1.09 9.81
C THR A 36 -8.75 1.14 8.33
N ARG A 37 -9.26 2.28 7.84
CA ARG A 37 -9.56 2.51 6.43
C ARG A 37 -8.46 3.30 5.71
N LEU A 38 -7.37 3.69 6.37
CA LEU A 38 -6.24 4.30 5.69
C LEU A 38 -5.63 3.27 4.74
N ARG A 39 -5.79 3.52 3.44
CA ARG A 39 -5.06 2.81 2.40
C ARG A 39 -3.78 3.59 2.14
N VAL A 40 -2.65 2.93 2.32
CA VAL A 40 -1.36 3.50 1.94
C VAL A 40 -1.25 3.36 0.42
N GLU A 41 -1.45 4.47 -0.28
CA GLU A 41 -1.21 4.54 -1.73
C GLU A 41 0.31 4.59 -1.97
N THR A 42 0.94 3.43 -2.04
CA THR A 42 2.39 3.30 -2.32
C THR A 42 2.71 3.30 -3.82
N GLY A 43 1.72 3.52 -4.68
CA GLY A 43 1.89 3.58 -6.13
C GLY A 43 2.58 4.89 -6.54
N PHE A 44 3.58 4.80 -7.42
CA PHE A 44 4.27 5.94 -8.02
C PHE A 44 3.31 6.89 -8.77
N GLU A 45 2.10 6.42 -9.08
CA GLU A 45 0.99 7.17 -9.66
C GLU A 45 0.47 8.29 -8.75
N SER A 46 0.67 8.19 -7.43
CA SER A 46 0.25 9.19 -6.43
C SER A 46 1.08 10.50 -6.49
N LEU A 47 2.20 10.49 -7.21
CA LEU A 47 3.04 11.67 -7.44
C LEU A 47 2.65 12.43 -8.71
N LEU A 48 1.73 11.90 -9.52
CA LEU A 48 1.26 12.52 -10.75
C LEU A 48 -0.07 13.25 -10.48
N PRO A 49 -0.24 14.51 -10.94
CA PRO A 49 -1.47 15.25 -10.71
C PRO A 49 -2.67 14.54 -11.35
N GLU A 50 -3.60 14.09 -10.51
CA GLU A 50 -4.75 13.23 -10.84
C GLU A 50 -5.73 13.85 -11.86
N SER A 51 -5.67 15.17 -12.09
CA SER A 51 -6.62 15.90 -12.92
C SER A 51 -6.31 15.89 -14.42
N ARG A 52 -5.23 15.22 -14.87
CA ARG A 52 -4.90 15.18 -16.30
C ARG A 52 -5.66 14.06 -17.03
N PRO A 53 -6.29 14.35 -18.20
CA PRO A 53 -7.01 13.35 -18.99
C PRO A 53 -6.20 12.09 -19.33
N SER A 54 -4.87 12.25 -19.46
CA SER A 54 -3.92 11.16 -19.68
C SER A 54 -3.82 10.16 -18.52
N VAL A 55 -4.08 10.57 -17.28
CA VAL A 55 -4.03 9.71 -16.08
C VAL A 55 -5.30 8.86 -15.96
N VAL A 56 -6.45 9.39 -16.37
CA VAL A 56 -7.74 8.66 -16.37
C VAL A 56 -7.73 7.53 -17.39
N GLU A 57 -7.23 7.78 -18.60
CA GLU A 57 -7.10 6.73 -19.62
C GLU A 57 -6.01 5.71 -19.27
N LEU A 58 -4.89 6.14 -18.67
CA LEU A 58 -3.89 5.21 -18.13
C LEU A 58 -4.49 4.31 -17.05
N ARG A 59 -5.26 4.85 -16.09
CA ARG A 59 -5.95 4.05 -15.06
C ARG A 59 -6.98 3.08 -15.65
N ARG A 60 -7.69 3.47 -16.71
CA ARG A 60 -8.65 2.60 -17.42
C ARG A 60 -7.96 1.43 -18.12
N VAL A 61 -6.81 1.67 -18.74
CA VAL A 61 -6.00 0.63 -19.39
C VAL A 61 -5.32 -0.25 -18.34
N SER A 62 -4.71 0.32 -17.31
CA SER A 62 -4.06 -0.41 -16.21
C SER A 62 -5.04 -1.19 -15.32
N ALA A 63 -6.32 -0.84 -15.27
CA ALA A 63 -7.33 -1.65 -14.57
C ALA A 63 -7.75 -2.91 -15.36
N ARG A 64 -7.56 -2.91 -16.69
CA ARG A 64 -7.86 -4.05 -17.57
C ARG A 64 -6.62 -4.89 -17.88
N THR A 65 -5.45 -4.26 -17.83
CA THR A 65 -4.15 -4.92 -17.84
C THR A 65 -3.76 -5.14 -16.40
N SER A 66 -4.15 -6.29 -15.83
CA SER A 66 -3.72 -6.74 -14.51
C SER A 66 -2.26 -6.33 -14.29
N SER A 67 -2.03 -5.37 -13.38
CA SER A 67 -0.74 -4.74 -13.16
C SER A 67 0.33 -5.81 -13.05
N GLN A 68 1.10 -6.01 -14.13
CA GLN A 68 2.18 -6.97 -14.13
C GLN A 68 3.34 -6.28 -13.42
N SER A 69 3.32 -6.31 -12.09
CA SER A 69 4.47 -5.92 -11.29
C SER A 69 5.58 -6.94 -11.57
N THR A 70 6.40 -6.65 -12.57
CA THR A 70 7.51 -7.51 -12.98
C THR A 70 8.64 -7.34 -11.98
N ILE A 71 9.00 -8.44 -11.31
CA ILE A 71 10.17 -8.50 -10.44
C ILE A 71 11.32 -9.10 -11.25
N PHE A 72 12.43 -8.38 -11.33
CA PHE A 72 13.68 -8.88 -11.92
C PHE A 72 14.55 -9.50 -10.83
N VAL A 73 14.90 -10.77 -11.00
CA VAL A 73 15.82 -11.49 -10.11
C VAL A 73 17.13 -11.71 -10.86
N VAL A 74 18.22 -11.13 -10.33
CA VAL A 74 19.55 -11.25 -10.92
C VAL A 74 20.36 -12.28 -10.14
N LEU A 75 20.94 -13.24 -10.86
CA LEU A 75 21.84 -14.26 -10.31
C LEU A 75 23.28 -13.85 -10.60
N GLU A 76 24.12 -13.78 -9.56
CA GLU A 76 25.53 -13.39 -9.66
C GLU A 76 26.45 -14.53 -9.18
N GLY A 77 27.58 -14.72 -9.86
CA GLY A 77 28.54 -15.75 -9.51
C GLY A 77 29.72 -15.83 -10.49
N GLN A 78 30.71 -16.66 -10.15
CA GLN A 78 31.95 -16.81 -10.93
C GLN A 78 31.88 -17.92 -11.99
N ASP A 79 30.86 -18.79 -11.93
CA ASP A 79 30.61 -19.89 -12.89
C ASP A 79 29.37 -19.58 -13.75
N PRO A 80 29.54 -19.11 -15.00
CA PRO A 80 28.42 -18.82 -15.90
C PRO A 80 27.51 -20.03 -16.16
N ALA A 81 28.07 -21.24 -16.23
CA ALA A 81 27.31 -22.46 -16.48
C ALA A 81 26.49 -22.86 -15.24
N GLY A 82 27.02 -22.64 -14.05
CA GLY A 82 26.32 -22.78 -12.77
C GLY A 82 25.16 -21.81 -12.63
N ILE A 83 25.37 -20.55 -13.01
CA ILE A 83 24.32 -19.52 -12.99
C ILE A 83 23.17 -19.89 -13.94
N ARG A 84 23.47 -20.35 -15.16
CA ARG A 84 22.45 -20.79 -16.12
C ARG A 84 21.61 -21.94 -15.56
N ARG A 85 22.27 -22.98 -15.03
CA ARG A 85 21.56 -24.11 -14.39
C ARG A 85 20.70 -23.66 -13.21
N ALA A 86 21.18 -22.73 -12.39
CA ALA A 86 20.41 -22.19 -11.28
C ALA A 86 19.19 -21.40 -11.76
N SER A 87 19.35 -20.60 -12.81
CA SER A 87 18.25 -19.87 -13.46
C SER A 87 17.19 -20.82 -14.00
N ASP A 88 17.61 -21.85 -14.74
CA ASP A 88 16.72 -22.87 -15.34
C ASP A 88 15.97 -23.67 -14.27
N ALA A 89 16.61 -23.96 -13.13
CA ALA A 89 16.00 -24.65 -12.01
C ALA A 89 15.02 -23.77 -11.21
N LEU A 90 15.19 -22.45 -11.23
CA LEU A 90 14.33 -21.52 -10.48
C LEU A 90 12.97 -21.30 -11.16
N VAL A 91 12.94 -21.34 -12.49
CA VAL A 91 11.71 -21.19 -13.30
C VAL A 91 10.58 -22.14 -12.87
N PRO A 92 10.78 -23.48 -12.81
CA PRO A 92 9.70 -24.39 -12.40
C PRO A 92 9.25 -24.16 -10.96
N ALA A 93 10.18 -23.83 -10.05
CA ALA A 93 9.84 -23.54 -8.66
C ALA A 93 8.96 -22.29 -8.52
N LEU A 94 9.25 -21.23 -9.27
CA LEU A 94 8.45 -20.01 -9.28
C LEU A 94 7.12 -20.20 -10.00
N ARG A 95 7.09 -20.96 -11.10
CA ARG A 95 5.83 -21.30 -11.79
C ARG A 95 4.90 -22.13 -10.90
N ALA A 96 5.43 -22.99 -10.04
CA ALA A 96 4.65 -23.80 -9.11
C ALA A 96 3.90 -22.96 -8.05
N LEU A 97 4.35 -21.74 -7.75
CA LEU A 97 3.63 -20.83 -6.84
C LEU A 97 2.27 -20.41 -7.41
N GLY A 98 2.18 -20.27 -8.74
CA GLY A 98 0.95 -20.02 -9.48
C GLY A 98 0.16 -18.76 -9.07
N PRO A 99 -1.04 -18.57 -9.65
CA PRO A 99 -1.95 -17.50 -9.25
C PRO A 99 -2.43 -17.67 -7.80
N PRO A 100 -2.59 -16.59 -7.01
CA PRO A 100 -2.57 -15.17 -7.40
C PRO A 100 -1.18 -14.50 -7.36
N TRP A 101 -0.12 -15.23 -7.01
CA TRP A 101 1.18 -14.66 -6.67
C TRP A 101 2.10 -14.50 -7.89
N VAL A 102 2.05 -15.45 -8.82
CA VAL A 102 2.93 -15.49 -10.00
C VAL A 102 2.09 -15.75 -11.24
N GLY A 103 2.07 -14.78 -12.17
CA GLY A 103 1.36 -14.88 -13.45
C GLY A 103 2.18 -15.55 -14.55
N SER A 104 3.43 -15.11 -14.72
CA SER A 104 4.39 -15.66 -15.68
C SER A 104 5.80 -15.62 -15.13
N VAL A 105 6.65 -16.56 -15.60
CA VAL A 105 8.07 -16.63 -15.26
C VAL A 105 8.84 -17.02 -16.51
N GLU A 106 9.85 -16.23 -16.83
CA GLU A 106 10.71 -16.37 -18.00
C GLU A 106 12.16 -16.11 -17.57
N ASN A 107 13.13 -16.76 -18.21
CA ASN A 107 14.55 -16.62 -17.87
C ASN A 107 15.43 -16.44 -19.12
N GLY A 108 15.64 -15.20 -19.56
CA GLY A 108 16.60 -14.86 -20.62
C GLY A 108 16.36 -15.56 -21.98
N VAL A 109 17.24 -15.30 -22.95
CA VAL A 109 17.15 -15.89 -24.30
C VAL A 109 17.75 -17.29 -24.27
N HIS A 110 16.95 -18.28 -24.69
CA HIS A 110 17.41 -19.62 -25.00
C HIS A 110 17.58 -19.68 -26.52
N ASP A 111 18.82 -19.89 -26.98
CA ASP A 111 19.11 -20.23 -28.38
C ASP A 111 18.76 -21.70 -28.67
#